data_AF-A0A0U2ZW88-F1
#
_entry.id   AF-A0A0U2ZW88-F1
#
_cell.length_a   1.000
_cell.length_b   1.000
_cell.length_c   1.000
_cell.angle_alpha   90.00
_cell.angle_beta   90.00
_cell.angle_gamma   90.00
#
_symmetry.space_group_name_H-M   'P 1'
#
loop_
_entity.id
_entity.type
_entity.pdbx_description
1 polymer ?
#
loop_
_entity_poly.entity_id
_entity_poly.type
_entity_poly.pdbx_seq_one_letter_code
_entity_poly.pdbx_strand_id
1 'polypeptide(L)'
;MSKVKRHAGSELTRRDRARATRLRITKAAYTLFCDRGYAGTTMSDIAEAAGVAVQTVYFTFHTKSELLSRAYDFAVLGDGEPIPPEKTAWYRKMTDEPDVTAALGHAVGGIGEIMKRATPLDT
;
A
#
# COMPACT_ATOMS: atom_id res chain seq x y z
N MET A 1 8.97 -45.32 21.35
CA MET A 1 8.64 -44.01 21.98
C MET A 1 9.97 -43.27 22.16
N SER A 2 10.23 -42.04 21.76
CA SER A 2 9.47 -40.97 21.11
C SER A 2 10.45 -40.18 20.23
N LYS A 3 10.03 -39.86 19.01
CA LYS A 3 10.76 -39.09 18.01
C LYS A 3 10.38 -37.63 18.24
N VAL A 4 11.23 -36.83 18.88
CA VAL A 4 10.98 -35.38 18.97
C VAL A 4 11.41 -34.73 17.66
N LYS A 5 10.52 -34.76 16.66
CA LYS A 5 10.56 -33.84 15.51
C LYS A 5 10.26 -32.43 16.06
N ARG A 6 11.30 -31.67 16.41
CA ARG A 6 11.17 -30.25 16.73
C ARG A 6 10.66 -29.53 15.48
N HIS A 7 9.54 -28.84 15.64
CA HIS A 7 8.82 -28.12 14.59
C HIS A 7 9.72 -27.09 13.91
N ALA A 8 9.89 -27.24 12.60
CA ALA A 8 10.31 -26.16 11.72
C ALA A 8 9.15 -25.16 11.56
N GLY A 9 8.95 -24.30 12.57
CA GLY A 9 8.15 -23.09 12.41
C GLY A 9 9.05 -22.01 11.85
N SER A 10 8.82 -21.58 10.61
CA SER A 10 9.68 -20.63 9.91
C SER A 10 9.79 -19.31 10.66
N GLU A 11 10.95 -19.02 11.25
CA GLU A 11 11.28 -17.68 11.73
C GLU A 11 11.24 -16.73 10.53
N LEU A 12 10.29 -15.79 10.53
CA LEU A 12 10.27 -14.69 9.55
C LEU A 12 11.67 -14.09 9.48
N THR A 13 12.19 -13.91 8.27
CA THR A 13 13.53 -13.36 8.11
C THR A 13 13.55 -11.91 8.62
N ARG A 14 14.74 -11.36 8.90
CA ARG A 14 14.87 -9.93 9.22
C ARG A 14 14.25 -9.05 8.12
N ARG A 15 14.35 -9.49 6.86
CA ARG A 15 13.76 -8.83 5.70
C ARG A 15 12.24 -8.83 5.75
N ASP A 16 11.61 -9.94 6.16
CA ASP A 16 10.15 -10.03 6.26
C ASP A 16 9.62 -9.10 7.36
N ARG A 17 10.30 -9.04 8.51
CA ARG A 17 9.95 -8.09 9.58
C ARG A 17 10.08 -6.64 9.16
N ALA A 18 11.13 -6.31 8.40
CA ALA A 18 11.32 -4.98 7.85
C ALA A 18 10.20 -4.62 6.85
N ARG A 19 9.84 -5.53 5.94
CA ARG A 19 8.73 -5.35 4.99
C ARG A 19 7.39 -5.15 5.71
N ALA A 20 7.11 -5.96 6.73
CA ALA A 20 5.90 -5.84 7.53
C ALA A 20 5.82 -4.50 8.29
N THR A 21 6.95 -4.03 8.83
CA THR A 21 7.02 -2.72 9.51
C THR A 21 6.83 -1.57 8.53
N ARG A 22 7.49 -1.61 7.37
CA ARG A 22 7.30 -0.62 6.31
C ARG A 22 5.83 -0.54 5.88
N LEU A 23 5.17 -1.69 5.68
CA LEU A 23 3.76 -1.74 5.31
C LEU A 23 2.83 -1.15 6.38
N ARG A 24 3.05 -1.47 7.68
CA ARG A 24 2.25 -0.88 8.77
C ARG A 24 2.34 0.64 8.80
N ILE A 25 3.55 1.18 8.68
CA ILE A 25 3.79 2.63 8.63
C ILE A 25 3.08 3.26 7.43
N THR A 26 3.19 2.66 6.24
CA THR A 26 2.52 3.15 5.03
C THR A 26 0.99 3.13 5.16
N LYS A 27 0.40 2.06 5.72
CA LYS A 27 -1.05 1.99 5.94
C LYS A 27 -1.54 3.07 6.90
N ALA A 28 -0.84 3.25 8.02
CA ALA A 28 -1.16 4.30 9.00
C ALA A 28 -1.06 5.70 8.38
N ALA A 29 0.00 5.97 7.62
CA ALA A 29 0.19 7.24 6.93
C ALA A 29 -0.91 7.50 5.89
N TYR A 30 -1.25 6.51 5.06
CA TYR A 30 -2.34 6.61 4.09
C TYR A 30 -3.65 7.02 4.77
N THR A 31 -4.06 6.29 5.82
CA THR A 31 -5.29 6.59 6.55
C THR A 31 -5.27 8.01 7.12
N LEU A 32 -4.21 8.40 7.82
CA LEU A 32 -4.13 9.72 8.43
C LEU A 32 -4.08 10.86 7.40
N PHE A 33 -3.38 10.68 6.27
CA PHE A 33 -3.38 11.66 5.19
C PHE A 33 -4.77 11.80 4.56
N CYS A 34 -5.49 10.71 4.33
CA CYS A 34 -6.86 10.78 3.82
C CYS A 34 -7.84 11.44 4.81
N ASP A 35 -7.66 11.21 6.12
CA ASP A 35 -8.59 11.70 7.14
C ASP A 35 -8.31 13.14 7.58
N ARG A 36 -7.04 13.55 7.63
CA ARG A 36 -6.59 14.81 8.24
C ARG A 36 -5.80 15.71 7.29
N GLY A 37 -5.57 15.26 6.06
CA GLY A 37 -4.71 15.91 5.08
C GLY A 37 -3.21 15.79 5.41
N TYR A 38 -2.38 16.16 4.44
CA TYR A 38 -0.92 16.12 4.60
C TYR A 38 -0.45 17.08 5.71
N ALA A 39 -0.95 18.31 5.74
CA ALA A 39 -0.53 19.32 6.70
C ALA A 39 -0.94 18.99 8.15
N GLY A 40 -2.12 18.39 8.34
CA GLY A 40 -2.67 18.01 9.64
C GLY A 40 -2.09 16.74 10.26
N THR A 41 -1.19 16.05 9.55
CA THR A 41 -0.58 14.79 9.99
C THR A 41 0.91 14.97 10.28
N THR A 42 1.37 14.52 11.46
CA THR A 42 2.78 14.51 11.85
C THR A 42 3.39 13.11 11.76
N MET A 43 4.73 13.04 11.73
CA MET A 43 5.46 11.75 11.78
C MET A 43 5.20 11.00 13.09
N SER A 44 4.92 11.72 14.18
CA SER A 44 4.59 11.14 15.48
C SER A 44 3.21 10.49 15.49
N ASP A 45 2.19 11.15 14.92
CA ASP A 45 0.85 10.57 14.78
C ASP A 45 0.89 9.24 14.01
N ILE A 46 1.70 9.21 12.95
CA ILE A 46 1.88 8.01 12.12
C ILE A 46 2.57 6.90 12.93
N ALA A 47 3.60 7.23 13.71
CA ALA A 47 4.30 6.27 14.54
C ALA A 47 3.37 5.62 15.58
N GLU A 48 2.55 6.44 16.24
CA GLU A 48 1.53 6.00 17.19
C GLU A 48 0.52 5.07 16.51
N ALA A 49 -0.08 5.51 15.41
CA ALA A 49 -1.06 4.72 14.66
C ALA A 49 -0.48 3.41 14.12
N ALA A 50 0.81 3.38 13.76
CA ALA A 50 1.49 2.18 13.28
C ALA A 50 2.00 1.26 14.41
N GLY A 51 1.95 1.70 15.67
CA GLY A 51 2.49 0.97 16.82
C GLY A 51 4.01 0.78 16.73
N VAL A 52 4.75 1.85 16.40
CA VAL A 52 6.22 1.86 16.33
C VAL A 52 6.79 3.11 16.99
N ALA A 53 8.09 3.09 17.31
CA ALA A 53 8.77 4.31 17.76
C ALA A 53 8.89 5.32 16.60
N VAL A 54 8.85 6.62 16.91
CA VAL A 54 9.02 7.70 15.92
C VAL A 54 10.34 7.57 15.16
N GLN A 55 11.42 7.20 15.85
CA GLN A 55 12.72 6.92 15.23
C GLN A 55 12.65 5.80 14.18
N THR A 56 11.81 4.78 14.38
CA THR A 56 11.60 3.71 13.39
C THR A 56 10.93 4.24 12.13
N VAL A 57 10.00 5.20 12.26
CA VAL A 57 9.39 5.86 11.10
C VAL A 57 10.44 6.63 10.32
N TYR A 58 11.24 7.48 10.97
CA TYR A 58 12.32 8.24 10.31
C TYR A 58 13.41 7.34 9.70
N PHE A 59 13.73 6.22 10.35
CA PHE A 59 14.67 5.24 9.80
C PHE A 59 14.10 4.54 8.55
N THR A 60 12.79 4.31 8.51
CA THR A 60 12.14 3.64 7.38
C THR A 60 11.84 4.61 6.22
N PHE A 61 11.48 5.85 6.56
CA PHE A 61 11.10 6.93 5.66
C PHE A 61 11.71 8.22 6.18
N HIS A 62 12.66 8.77 5.44
CA HIS A 62 13.49 9.89 5.91
C HIS A 62 12.69 11.17 6.05
N THR A 63 11.66 11.34 5.21
CA THR A 63 10.82 12.55 5.17
C THR A 63 9.33 12.21 5.10
N LYS A 64 8.49 13.15 5.52
CA LYS A 64 7.03 13.04 5.37
C LYS A 64 6.60 12.97 3.91
N SER A 65 7.34 13.63 3.00
CA SER A 65 7.08 13.58 1.56
C SER A 65 7.41 12.22 0.94
N GLU A 66 8.50 11.57 1.37
CA GLU A 66 8.81 10.18 0.95
C GLU A 66 7.68 9.24 1.37
N LEU A 67 7.16 9.42 2.58
CA LEU A 67 6.06 8.62 3.09
C LEU A 67 4.75 8.91 2.35
N LEU A 68 4.48 10.17 1.99
CA LEU A 68 3.34 10.52 1.12
C LEU A 68 3.45 9.84 -0.25
N SER A 69 4.62 9.90 -0.91
CA SER A 69 4.85 9.21 -2.18
C SER A 69 4.56 7.70 -2.04
N ARG A 70 5.01 7.08 -0.95
CA ARG A 70 4.74 5.66 -0.71
C ARG A 70 3.26 5.37 -0.43
N ALA A 71 2.54 6.31 0.19
CA ALA A 71 1.10 6.22 0.39
C ALA A 71 0.33 6.30 -0.95
N TYR A 72 0.77 7.14 -1.89
CA TYR A 72 0.26 7.14 -3.27
C TYR A 72 0.50 5.80 -3.96
N ASP A 73 1.73 5.29 -3.90
CA ASP A 73 2.04 3.96 -4.46
C ASP A 73 1.13 2.89 -3.86
N PHE A 74 0.87 2.96 -2.55
CA PHE A 74 -0.04 2.04 -1.86
C PHE A 74 -1.50 2.20 -2.33
N ALA A 75 -1.99 3.43 -2.49
CA ALA A 75 -3.34 3.70 -2.96
C ALA A 75 -3.56 3.18 -4.39
N VAL A 76 -2.56 3.36 -5.26
CA VAL A 76 -2.61 2.97 -6.66
C VAL A 76 -2.45 1.46 -6.82
N LEU A 77 -1.44 0.88 -6.18
CA LEU A 77 -1.00 -0.50 -6.42
C LEU A 77 -1.60 -1.51 -5.44
N GLY A 78 -2.22 -1.04 -4.35
CA GLY A 78 -2.83 -1.87 -3.31
C GLY A 78 -1.87 -2.32 -2.21
N ASP A 79 -2.37 -3.22 -1.37
CA ASP A 79 -1.69 -3.77 -0.19
C ASP A 79 -0.76 -4.96 -0.49
N GLY A 80 -0.75 -5.42 -1.73
CA GLY A 80 0.06 -6.53 -2.25
C GLY A 80 1.36 -6.10 -2.96
N GLU A 81 1.96 -7.05 -3.68
CA GLU A 81 3.00 -6.73 -4.67
C GLU A 81 2.37 -5.88 -5.78
N PRO A 82 3.00 -4.77 -6.20
CA PRO A 82 2.50 -3.97 -7.30
C PRO A 82 2.12 -4.83 -8.50
N ILE A 83 0.84 -4.83 -8.86
CA ILE A 83 0.37 -5.48 -10.07
C ILE A 83 0.42 -4.40 -11.16
N PRO A 84 1.34 -4.52 -12.15
CA PRO A 84 1.33 -3.62 -13.30
C PRO A 84 -0.05 -3.59 -13.95
N PRO A 85 -0.53 -2.45 -14.45
CA PRO A 85 -1.85 -2.34 -15.08
C PRO A 85 -2.11 -3.47 -16.08
N GLU A 86 -1.12 -3.87 -16.87
CA GLU A 86 -1.22 -4.92 -17.89
C GLU A 86 -1.55 -6.30 -17.34
N LYS A 87 -1.31 -6.54 -16.04
CA LYS A 87 -1.60 -7.79 -15.35
C LYS A 87 -2.92 -7.75 -14.56
N THR A 88 -3.62 -6.62 -14.56
CA THR A 88 -4.90 -6.47 -13.86
C THR A 88 -6.05 -7.06 -14.66
N ALA A 89 -7.12 -7.47 -13.97
CA ALA A 89 -8.30 -8.06 -14.61
C ALA A 89 -9.06 -7.06 -15.50
N TRP A 90 -9.10 -5.77 -15.12
CA TRP A 90 -9.77 -4.75 -15.91
C TRP A 90 -9.03 -4.43 -17.21
N TYR A 91 -7.69 -4.48 -17.20
CA TYR A 91 -6.87 -4.26 -18.39
C TYR A 91 -7.09 -5.37 -19.43
N ARG A 92 -7.13 -6.64 -19.00
CA ARG A 92 -7.44 -7.75 -19.91
C ARG A 92 -8.84 -7.60 -20.53
N LYS A 93 -9.84 -7.28 -19.71
CA LYS A 93 -11.20 -7.03 -20.21
C LYS A 93 -11.23 -5.89 -21.23
N MET A 94 -10.46 -4.83 -21.00
CA MET A 94 -10.34 -3.72 -21.95
C MET A 94 -9.66 -4.15 -23.26
N THR A 95 -8.57 -4.93 -23.22
CA THR A 95 -7.82 -5.31 -24.43
C THR A 95 -8.53 -6.37 -25.27
N ASP A 96 -9.32 -7.23 -24.63
CA ASP A 96 -10.00 -8.35 -25.30
C ASP A 96 -11.40 -7.93 -25.85
N GLU A 97 -11.87 -6.72 -25.52
CA GLU A 97 -13.20 -6.23 -25.89
C GLU A 97 -13.20 -5.60 -27.30
N PRO A 98 -13.96 -6.14 -28.27
CA PRO A 98 -14.01 -5.62 -29.63
C PRO A 98 -14.78 -4.30 -29.78
N ASP A 99 -15.72 -3.99 -28.89
CA ASP A 99 -16.43 -2.71 -28.92
C ASP A 99 -15.66 -1.62 -28.17
N VAL A 100 -15.29 -0.54 -28.86
CA VAL A 100 -14.48 0.55 -28.29
C VAL A 100 -15.18 1.21 -27.09
N THR A 101 -16.50 1.34 -27.12
CA THR A 101 -17.24 1.99 -26.02
C THR A 101 -17.24 1.09 -24.78
N ALA A 102 -17.45 -0.21 -24.95
CA ALA A 102 -17.37 -1.20 -23.88
C ALA A 102 -15.94 -1.31 -23.32
N ALA A 103 -14.92 -1.30 -24.18
CA ALA A 103 -13.52 -1.31 -23.76
C ALA A 103 -13.17 -0.08 -22.92
N LEU A 104 -13.62 1.11 -23.33
CA LEU A 104 -13.49 2.34 -22.53
C LEU A 104 -14.23 2.23 -21.20
N GLY A 105 -15.39 1.58 -21.16
CA GLY A 105 -16.09 1.28 -19.91
C GLY A 105 -15.25 0.46 -18.92
N HIS A 106 -14.51 -0.54 -19.40
CA HIS A 106 -13.59 -1.32 -18.57
C HIS A 106 -12.39 -0.51 -18.06
N ALA A 107 -11.81 0.34 -18.91
CA ALA A 107 -10.74 1.26 -18.54
C ALA A 107 -11.20 2.25 -17.45
N VAL A 108 -12.33 2.92 -17.68
CA VAL A 108 -12.89 3.91 -16.75
C VAL A 108 -13.26 3.26 -15.42
N GLY A 109 -13.84 2.06 -15.44
CA GLY A 109 -14.12 1.30 -14.22
C GLY A 109 -12.84 0.97 -13.44
N GLY A 110 -11.82 0.43 -14.11
CA GLY A 110 -10.55 0.06 -13.47
C GLY A 110 -9.77 1.24 -12.92
N ILE A 111 -9.59 2.29 -13.72
CA ILE A 111 -8.90 3.53 -13.33
C ILE A 111 -9.72 4.27 -12.27
N GLY A 112 -11.05 4.30 -12.38
CA GLY A 112 -11.93 4.94 -11.41
C GLY A 112 -11.76 4.39 -10.00
N GLU A 113 -11.61 3.07 -9.85
CA GLU A 113 -11.33 2.47 -8.53
C GLU A 113 -9.96 2.86 -7.97
N ILE A 114 -8.95 3.04 -8.83
CA ILE A 114 -7.63 3.55 -8.42
C ILE A 114 -7.75 5.00 -7.94
N MET A 115 -8.41 5.85 -8.74
CA MET A 115 -8.60 7.26 -8.43
C MET A 115 -9.36 7.46 -7.12
N LYS A 116 -10.43 6.69 -6.85
CA LYS A 116 -11.16 6.74 -5.58
C LYS A 116 -10.27 6.57 -4.34
N ARG A 117 -9.17 5.81 -4.45
CA ARG A 117 -8.21 5.61 -3.35
C ARG A 117 -7.12 6.67 -3.32
N ALA A 118 -6.70 7.18 -4.47
CA ALA A 118 -5.61 8.14 -4.56
C ALA A 118 -6.05 9.58 -4.28
N THR A 119 -7.22 9.99 -4.80
CA THR A 119 -7.70 11.39 -4.71
C THR A 119 -7.87 11.92 -3.28
N PRO A 120 -8.23 11.12 -2.26
CA PRO A 120 -8.24 11.60 -0.87
C PRO A 120 -6.87 12.05 -0.34
N LEU A 121 -5.76 11.71 -1.01
CA LEU A 121 -4.42 12.19 -0.64
C LEU A 121 -4.08 13.57 -1.22
N ASP A 122 -4.91 14.10 -2.13
CA ASP A 122 -4.73 15.41 -2.77
C ASP A 122 -5.22 16.58 -1.88
N THR A 123 -5.89 16.28 -0.76
CA THR A 123 -6.49 17.25 0.18
C THR A 123 -5.55 17.64 1.33
#